data_AF-A0A7S2MX28-F1
#
_entry.id   AF-A0A7S2MX28-F1
#
_cell.length_a   1.000
_cell.length_b   1.000
_cell.length_c   1.000
_cell.angle_alpha   90.00
_cell.angle_beta   90.00
_cell.angle_gamma   90.00
#
_symmetry.space_group_name_H-M   'P 1'
#
loop_
_entity.id
_entity.type
_entity.pdbx_description
1 polymer ?
#
loop_
_entity_poly.entity_id
_entity_poly.type
_entity_poly.pdbx_seq_one_letter_code
_entity_poly.pdbx_strand_id
1 'polypeptide(L)'
;ERLVRGTDLDVPCPRDGRPGSAFVDRVSGRGAAGRATHMLSYTWGYRLRQITETLEGFCSANSLDPKRTYVWICAFCINQHRVREARHLGNNVSFNQFAVEFGNRVKSIGH
;
A
#
# COMPACT_ATOMS: atom_id res chain seq x y z
N GLU A 1 0.60 13.04 -20.05
CA GLU A 1 0.83 12.28 -18.80
C GLU A 1 2.31 11.90 -18.73
N ARG A 2 3.09 12.45 -17.80
CA ARG A 2 4.50 12.05 -17.63
C ARG A 2 4.51 10.77 -16.79
N LEU A 3 4.55 9.62 -17.48
CA LEU A 3 4.68 8.31 -16.86
C LEU A 3 6.07 8.21 -16.20
N VAL A 4 6.12 8.30 -14.88
CA VAL A 4 7.28 7.84 -14.12
C VAL A 4 7.21 6.31 -14.17
N ARG A 5 7.94 5.71 -15.13
CA ARG A 5 8.11 4.26 -15.20
C ARG A 5 9.26 3.91 -14.26
N GLY A 6 8.95 3.27 -13.14
CA GLY A 6 9.99 2.59 -12.40
C GLY A 6 10.51 1.39 -13.20
N THR A 7 11.69 0.91 -12.83
CA THR A 7 12.42 -0.23 -13.41
C THR A 7 11.75 -1.60 -13.18
N ASP A 8 10.50 -1.61 -12.73
CA ASP A 8 9.76 -2.74 -12.18
C ASP A 8 8.75 -3.38 -13.16
N LEU A 9 8.70 -2.92 -14.42
CA LEU A 9 7.94 -3.60 -15.47
C LEU A 9 8.52 -4.98 -15.83
N ASP A 10 9.84 -5.15 -15.77
CA ASP A 10 10.47 -6.42 -16.16
C ASP A 10 10.60 -7.41 -15.00
N VAL A 11 10.19 -7.01 -13.79
CA VAL A 11 10.24 -7.88 -12.61
C VAL A 11 8.87 -8.53 -12.39
N PRO A 12 8.79 -9.87 -12.39
CA PRO A 12 7.56 -10.58 -12.06
C PRO A 12 7.11 -10.26 -10.64
N CYS A 13 5.85 -9.89 -10.49
CA CYS A 13 5.21 -9.74 -9.21
C CYS A 13 5.18 -11.09 -8.47
N PRO A 14 5.60 -11.16 -7.20
CA PRO A 14 5.62 -12.42 -6.46
C PRO A 14 4.21 -12.97 -6.16
N ARG A 15 3.16 -12.16 -6.35
CA ARG A 15 1.78 -12.56 -6.10
C ARG A 15 1.10 -13.23 -7.29
N ASP A 16 1.41 -12.80 -8.51
CA ASP A 16 0.71 -13.23 -9.73
C ASP A 16 1.63 -13.55 -10.93
N GLY A 17 2.95 -13.41 -10.77
CA GLY A 17 3.95 -13.70 -11.81
C GLY A 17 4.00 -12.70 -12.96
N ARG A 18 3.17 -11.65 -12.96
CA ARG A 18 3.05 -10.70 -14.07
C ARG A 18 3.92 -9.44 -13.83
N PRO A 19 4.33 -8.73 -14.89
CA PRO A 19 4.99 -7.41 -14.82
C PRO A 19 4.35 -6.43 -13.83
N GLY A 20 5.16 -5.75 -13.02
CA GLY A 20 4.71 -4.74 -12.06
C GLY A 20 4.09 -5.33 -10.78
N SER A 21 4.54 -4.86 -9.62
CA SER A 21 4.18 -5.38 -8.29
C SER A 21 3.69 -4.29 -7.35
N ALA A 22 3.15 -4.66 -6.18
CA ALA A 22 2.87 -3.65 -5.16
C ALA A 22 4.20 -3.13 -4.57
N PHE A 23 4.25 -1.87 -4.13
CA PHE A 23 5.45 -1.28 -3.53
C PHE A 23 6.01 -2.16 -2.40
N VAL A 24 5.13 -2.64 -1.51
CA VAL A 24 5.52 -3.49 -0.36
C VAL A 24 6.23 -4.78 -0.77
N ASP A 25 5.94 -5.32 -1.96
CA ASP A 25 6.55 -6.56 -2.46
C ASP A 25 8.01 -6.36 -2.91
N ARG A 26 8.45 -5.10 -3.02
CA ARG A 26 9.80 -4.71 -3.48
C ARG A 26 10.66 -4.10 -2.39
N VAL A 27 10.09 -3.80 -1.23
CA VAL A 27 10.86 -3.31 -0.10
C VAL A 27 11.76 -4.44 0.39
N SER A 28 13.06 -4.19 0.43
CA SER A 28 14.08 -5.14 0.87
C SER A 28 14.72 -4.68 2.18
N GLY A 29 15.29 -5.63 2.92
CA GLY A 29 15.93 -5.37 4.21
C GLY A 29 15.15 -5.95 5.40
N ARG A 30 15.90 -6.34 6.43
CA ARG A 30 15.31 -6.95 7.64
C ARG A 30 14.41 -5.94 8.34
N GLY A 31 13.15 -6.32 8.53
CA GLY A 31 12.15 -5.48 9.20
C GLY A 31 11.56 -4.36 8.34
N ALA A 32 11.87 -4.32 7.03
CA ALA A 32 11.35 -3.28 6.14
C ALA A 32 9.87 -3.53 5.71
N ALA A 33 9.40 -4.77 5.86
CA ALA A 33 7.99 -5.15 5.74
C ALA A 33 7.63 -6.16 6.83
N GLY A 34 6.37 -6.18 7.24
CA GLY A 34 5.87 -7.02 8.32
C GLY A 34 4.35 -7.05 8.39
N ARG A 35 3.81 -7.80 9.35
CA ARG A 35 2.36 -7.85 9.58
C ARG A 35 1.90 -6.49 10.10
N ALA A 36 0.99 -5.85 9.37
CA ALA A 36 0.45 -4.56 9.76
C ALA A 36 -0.29 -4.65 11.11
N THR A 37 -0.06 -3.66 11.96
CA THR A 37 -0.72 -3.49 13.27
C THR A 37 -1.66 -2.29 13.28
N HIS A 38 -1.57 -1.41 12.28
CA HIS A 38 -2.40 -0.21 12.13
C HIS A 38 -2.76 0.01 10.66
N MET A 39 -3.88 0.67 10.42
CA MET A 39 -4.27 1.13 9.09
C MET A 39 -4.13 2.65 8.96
N LEU A 40 -3.59 3.11 7.84
CA LEU A 40 -3.66 4.53 7.46
C LEU A 40 -4.39 4.68 6.13
N SER A 41 -5.54 5.37 6.21
CA SER A 41 -6.24 5.85 5.01
C SER A 41 -5.52 7.10 4.51
N TYR A 42 -5.05 7.07 3.26
CA TYR A 42 -4.37 8.19 2.63
C TYR A 42 -5.21 8.75 1.48
N THR A 43 -4.90 9.98 1.08
CA THR A 43 -5.48 10.61 -0.11
C THR A 43 -4.35 10.98 -1.07
N TRP A 44 -4.62 10.83 -2.38
CA TRP A 44 -3.70 11.31 -3.42
C TRP A 44 -3.40 12.80 -3.24
N GLY A 45 -2.14 13.17 -3.41
CA GLY A 45 -1.66 14.55 -3.23
C GLY A 45 -1.01 14.82 -1.87
N TYR A 46 -1.16 13.93 -0.88
CA TYR A 46 -0.38 14.03 0.36
C TYR A 46 1.11 13.83 0.05
N ARG A 47 1.95 14.71 0.61
CA ARG A 47 3.41 14.55 0.49
C ARG A 47 3.85 13.38 1.35
N LEU A 48 4.79 12.59 0.85
CA LEU A 48 5.39 11.49 1.62
C LEU A 48 5.90 11.97 2.99
N ARG A 49 6.51 13.16 3.05
CA ARG A 49 6.96 13.78 4.30
C ARG A 49 5.83 13.96 5.33
N GLN A 50 4.63 14.36 4.89
CA GLN A 50 3.49 14.52 5.80
C GLN A 50 3.03 13.17 6.34
N ILE A 51 3.06 12.13 5.50
CA ILE A 51 2.75 10.77 5.93
C ILE A 51 3.77 10.30 6.98
N THR A 52 5.07 10.46 6.72
CA THR A 52 6.12 10.03 7.65
C THR A 52 6.08 10.81 8.96
N GLU A 53 5.99 12.14 8.93
CA GLU A 53 5.91 12.99 10.14
C GLU A 53 4.67 12.63 10.99
N THR A 54 3.53 12.35 10.35
CA THR A 54 2.31 11.95 11.06
C THR A 54 2.48 10.59 11.74
N LEU A 55 3.11 9.62 11.06
CA LEU A 55 3.37 8.30 11.63
C LEU A 55 4.39 8.34 12.77
N GLU A 56 5.42 9.17 12.65
CA GLU A 56 6.38 9.43 13.74
C GLU A 56 5.69 10.05 14.95
N GLY A 57 4.84 11.06 14.73
CA GLY A 57 4.04 11.68 15.77
C GLY A 57 3.08 10.70 16.46
N PHE A 58 2.41 9.84 15.67
CA PHE A 58 1.56 8.77 16.19
C PHE A 58 2.35 7.78 17.06
N CYS A 59 3.52 7.33 16.59
CA CYS A 59 4.37 6.42 17.37
C CYS A 59 4.81 7.06 18.68
N SER A 60 5.24 8.33 18.64
CA SER A 60 5.64 9.09 19.84
C SER A 60 4.49 9.20 20.85
N ALA A 61 3.30 9.59 20.40
CA ALA A 61 2.13 9.76 21.26
C ALA A 61 1.65 8.45 21.91
N ASN A 62 1.93 7.30 21.30
CA ASN A 62 1.51 5.98 21.78
C ASN A 62 2.65 5.13 22.34
N SER A 63 3.85 5.71 22.53
CA SER A 63 5.05 4.99 23.00
C SER A 63 5.39 3.75 22.16
N LEU A 64 5.21 3.84 20.84
CA LEU A 64 5.51 2.78 19.88
C LEU A 64 6.90 2.97 19.27
N ASP A 65 7.60 1.88 18.96
CA ASP A 65 8.84 1.90 18.18
C ASP A 65 8.51 2.05 16.68
N PRO A 66 8.87 3.17 16.02
CA PRO A 66 8.57 3.37 14.60
C PRO A 66 9.24 2.32 13.69
N LYS A 67 10.35 1.69 14.12
CA LYS A 67 11.01 0.61 13.35
C LYS A 67 10.31 -0.75 13.48
N ARG A 68 9.38 -0.88 14.42
CA ARG A 68 8.59 -2.10 14.67
C ARG A 68 7.08 -1.87 14.51
N THR A 69 6.69 -0.68 14.07
CA THR A 69 5.29 -0.33 13.82
C THR A 69 5.01 -0.45 12.32
N TYR A 70 4.20 -1.44 11.97
CA TYR A 70 3.88 -1.73 10.57
C TYR A 70 2.50 -1.18 10.23
N VAL A 71 2.46 -0.25 9.29
CA VAL A 71 1.22 0.42 8.89
C VAL A 71 0.80 -0.05 7.51
N TRP A 72 -0.44 -0.50 7.38
CA TRP A 72 -1.01 -0.81 6.08
C TRP A 72 -1.50 0.48 5.41
N ILE A 73 -0.99 0.73 4.21
CA ILE A 73 -1.39 1.86 3.37
C ILE A 73 -1.76 1.30 2.00
N CYS A 74 -3.01 1.52 1.57
CA CYS A 74 -3.51 0.90 0.33
C CYS A 74 -2.69 1.26 -0.91
N ALA A 75 -2.13 2.47 -0.98
CA ALA A 75 -1.22 2.89 -2.05
C ALA A 75 -0.05 1.93 -2.26
N PHE A 76 0.51 1.43 -1.15
CA PHE A 76 1.75 0.66 -1.13
C PHE A 76 1.50 -0.84 -1.11
N CYS A 77 0.39 -1.27 -0.50
CA CYS A 77 0.07 -2.68 -0.33
C CYS A 77 -0.76 -3.28 -1.47
N ILE A 78 -1.48 -2.45 -2.24
CA ILE A 78 -2.22 -2.86 -3.43
C ILE A 78 -1.34 -2.69 -4.67
N ASN A 79 -1.36 -3.68 -5.55
CA ASN A 79 -0.67 -3.59 -6.83
C ASN A 79 -1.40 -2.61 -7.76
N GLN A 80 -0.90 -1.37 -7.84
CA GLN A 80 -1.49 -0.31 -8.65
C GLN A 80 -1.44 -0.60 -10.15
N HIS A 81 -0.53 -1.46 -10.63
CA HIS A 81 -0.49 -1.87 -12.04
C HIS A 81 -1.77 -2.61 -12.42
N ARG A 82 -2.22 -3.55 -11.58
CA ARG A 82 -3.47 -4.30 -11.79
C ARG A 82 -4.70 -3.39 -11.75
N VAL A 83 -4.71 -2.41 -10.85
CA VAL A 83 -5.79 -1.41 -10.78
C VAL A 83 -5.87 -0.60 -12.07
N ARG A 84 -4.72 -0.15 -12.60
CA ARG A 84 -4.66 0.61 -13.86
C ARG A 84 -5.07 -0.22 -15.06
N GLU A 85 -4.61 -1.47 -15.16
CA GLU A 85 -4.97 -2.39 -16.24
C GLU A 85 -6.48 -2.68 -16.25
N ALA A 86 -7.06 -2.99 -15.08
CA ALA A 86 -8.49 -3.22 -14.95
C ALA A 86 -9.28 -2.00 -15.40
N ARG A 87 -8.88 -0.79 -14.98
CA ARG A 87 -9.49 0.46 -15.43
C ARG A 87 -9.38 0.68 -16.93
N HIS A 88 -8.24 0.34 -17.54
CA HIS A 88 -8.04 0.47 -18.99
C HIS A 88 -8.94 -0.48 -19.80
N LEU A 89 -9.17 -1.68 -19.27
CA LEU A 89 -10.09 -2.68 -19.87
C LEU A 89 -11.57 -2.38 -19.60
N GLY A 90 -11.90 -1.27 -18.90
CA GLY A 90 -13.27 -0.96 -18.49
C GLY A 90 -13.80 -1.82 -17.33
N ASN A 91 -12.95 -2.68 -16.75
CA ASN A 91 -13.27 -3.52 -15.60
C ASN A 91 -13.17 -2.72 -14.31
N ASN A 92 -14.06 -1.73 -14.14
CA ASN A 92 -14.17 -1.01 -12.88
C ASN A 92 -14.83 -1.92 -11.84
N VAL A 93 -14.11 -2.17 -10.75
CA VAL A 93 -14.67 -2.84 -9.57
C VAL A 93 -15.79 -1.97 -9.02
N SER A 94 -16.96 -2.56 -8.79
CA SER A 94 -18.06 -1.83 -8.17
C SER A 94 -17.66 -1.34 -6.77
N PHE A 95 -18.24 -0.22 -6.32
CA PHE A 95 -17.97 0.28 -4.98
C PHE A 95 -18.21 -0.80 -3.91
N ASN A 96 -19.25 -1.61 -4.04
CA ASN A 96 -19.57 -2.66 -3.08
C ASN A 96 -18.50 -3.75 -3.01
N GLN A 97 -17.99 -4.19 -4.16
CA GLN A 97 -16.88 -5.16 -4.18
C GLN A 97 -15.59 -4.57 -3.61
N PHE A 98 -15.30 -3.31 -3.96
CA PHE A 98 -14.15 -2.61 -3.40
C PHE A 98 -14.26 -2.45 -1.88
N ALA A 99 -15.45 -2.09 -1.38
CA ALA A 99 -15.72 -1.92 0.04
C ALA A 99 -15.60 -3.24 0.81
N VAL A 100 -15.97 -4.37 0.21
CA VAL A 100 -15.79 -5.70 0.83
C VAL A 100 -14.31 -6.06 0.91
N GLU A 101 -13.56 -5.94 -0.18
CA GLU A 101 -12.12 -6.25 -0.22
C GLU A 101 -11.32 -5.37 0.73
N PHE A 102 -11.59 -4.06 0.70
CA PHE A 102 -10.94 -3.10 1.57
C PHE A 102 -11.39 -3.31 3.03
N GLY A 103 -12.69 -3.48 3.25
CA GLY A 103 -13.29 -3.67 4.56
C GLY A 103 -12.77 -4.91 5.28
N ASN A 104 -12.57 -6.03 4.57
CA ASN A 104 -11.97 -7.24 5.16
C ASN A 104 -10.55 -7.00 5.65
N ARG A 105 -9.75 -6.25 4.89
CA ARG A 105 -8.38 -5.90 5.27
C ARG A 105 -8.35 -4.97 6.46
N VAL A 106 -9.17 -3.92 6.46
CA VAL A 106 -9.30 -2.98 7.59
C VAL A 106 -9.75 -3.71 8.86
N LYS A 107 -10.79 -4.53 8.78
CA LYS A 107 -11.31 -5.31 9.91
C LYS A 107 -10.27 -6.28 10.48
N SER A 108 -9.39 -6.82 9.64
CA SER A 108 -8.36 -7.77 10.08
C SER A 108 -7.18 -7.13 10.83
N ILE A 109 -6.96 -5.82 10.70
CA ILE A 109 -5.83 -5.11 11.32
C ILE A 109 -6.17 -4.65 12.75
N GLY A 110 -7.43 -4.35 13.03
CA GLY A 110 -7.94 -4.14 14.40
C GLY A 110 -7.76 -2.72 14.99
N HIS A 111 -6.96 -1.86 14.36
CA HIS A 111 -6.73 -0.46 14.76
C HIS A 111 -6.72 0.49 13.55
#